data_AF-I4BKC2-F1
#
_entry.id   AF-I4BKC2-F1
#
_cell.length_a   1.000
_cell.length_b   1.000
_cell.length_c   1.000
_cell.angle_alpha   90.00
_cell.angle_beta   90.00
_cell.angle_gamma   90.00
#
_symmetry.space_group_name_H-M   'P 1'
#
loop_
_entity.id
_entity.type
_entity.pdbx_description
1 polymer ?
#
loop_
_entity_poly.entity_id
_entity_poly.type
_entity_poly.pdbx_seq_one_letter_code
_entity_poly.pdbx_strand_id
1 'polypeptide(L)'
;MAAAQPVPPGVLSLAFTTVAELALAVSVSVLNVSLPSPTAPSPALRLNGYSLVPTSTEEVTSFYGQWTYLPGAPSLIQGRQHFDVVDPRTGTATGDFDALVSRGDGYNYTALLVTSADGTNVGTGAGQVPPVGSLIATFKLGLIGWSYSDMPTPSGDVISFKVLTPLGAIRIPMTFSAARGIADHTVDNRPVRLTSGYSIAPADPSGETITATSGILPFFTAIQGSQVFTISDPSGDPVGNFEGVFTTTTDILGTYTQAILVTSNDGTNVGTDVGQVPPVGSVYNVVYSGADTNYVLYSSLPSPSGDVVSVQQVSPGKVQSSPRTFLDASAAPSTQPLAVPGGYRFVLASPLQPTGINGLPPREVQYQGYQQFDIYDAAGSRVGSFDADVMTQRDLLGIRSEALLVTGVTDGTAGTGVGEVPPVGSVFNVVSFGRSGFGTFQSVMPGRFRDVKSFRLVTPLGKVPLFRARTAIADRADVSFFDPFTSVSAAV
;
A
#
# COMPACT_ATOMS: atom_id res chain seq x y z
N MET A 1 44.59 -2.79 1.45
CA MET A 1 43.26 -2.93 0.83
C MET A 1 42.33 -3.53 1.87
N ALA A 2 41.35 -2.78 2.36
CA ALA A 2 40.33 -3.36 3.24
C ALA A 2 39.50 -4.35 2.41
N ALA A 3 39.38 -5.60 2.87
CA ALA A 3 38.50 -6.58 2.23
C ALA A 3 37.08 -6.01 2.20
N ALA A 4 36.42 -6.06 1.04
CA ALA A 4 35.03 -5.65 0.94
C ALA A 4 34.21 -6.47 1.94
N GLN A 5 33.57 -5.81 2.89
CA GLN A 5 32.71 -6.48 3.87
C GLN A 5 31.60 -7.25 3.14
N PRO A 6 31.33 -8.50 3.52
CA PRO A 6 30.36 -9.33 2.82
C PRO A 6 28.94 -8.77 3.00
N VAL A 7 28.27 -8.52 1.87
CA VAL A 7 26.82 -8.23 1.81
C VAL A 7 26.10 -9.57 1.63
N PRO A 8 25.02 -9.86 2.38
CA PRO A 8 24.29 -11.10 2.22
C PRO A 8 23.78 -11.28 0.77
N PRO A 9 23.84 -12.48 0.17
CA PRO A 9 23.43 -12.71 -1.21
C PRO A 9 21.98 -12.31 -1.50
N GLY A 10 21.05 -12.53 -0.56
CA GLY A 10 19.65 -12.10 -0.71
C GLY A 10 19.51 -10.58 -0.85
N VAL A 11 20.36 -9.80 -0.18
CA VAL A 11 20.39 -8.33 -0.32
C VAL A 11 20.86 -7.92 -1.71
N LEU A 12 21.81 -8.64 -2.31
CA LEU A 12 22.25 -8.39 -3.68
C LEU A 12 21.13 -8.67 -4.68
N SER A 13 20.39 -9.77 -4.49
CA SER A 13 19.21 -10.09 -5.31
C SER A 13 18.14 -8.98 -5.24
N LEU A 14 17.83 -8.48 -4.05
CA LEU A 14 16.91 -7.34 -3.86
C LEU A 14 17.43 -6.05 -4.52
N ALA A 15 18.74 -5.79 -4.45
CA ALA A 15 19.34 -4.66 -5.15
C ALA A 15 19.21 -4.80 -6.68
N PHE A 16 19.33 -6.01 -7.25
CA PHE A 16 19.11 -6.24 -8.67
C PHE A 16 17.65 -6.07 -9.09
N THR A 17 16.68 -6.51 -8.29
CA THR A 17 15.26 -6.28 -8.60
C THR A 17 14.92 -4.78 -8.61
N THR A 18 15.60 -3.96 -7.81
CA THR A 18 15.48 -2.49 -7.82
C THR A 18 15.65 -1.91 -9.24
N VAL A 19 16.64 -2.39 -10.00
CA VAL A 19 16.94 -1.84 -11.34
C VAL A 19 15.84 -2.19 -12.34
N ALA A 20 15.34 -3.43 -12.30
CA ALA A 20 14.24 -3.88 -13.15
C ALA A 20 12.92 -3.17 -12.80
N GLU A 21 12.65 -3.00 -11.49
CA GLU A 21 11.48 -2.26 -11.03
C GLU A 21 11.57 -0.77 -11.31
N LEU A 22 12.75 -0.15 -11.23
CA LEU A 22 12.93 1.24 -11.62
C LEU A 22 12.53 1.45 -13.08
N ALA A 23 12.88 0.51 -13.97
CA ALA A 23 12.46 0.59 -15.37
C ALA A 23 10.93 0.48 -15.53
N LEU A 24 10.28 -0.41 -14.76
CA LEU A 24 8.82 -0.57 -14.76
C LEU A 24 8.11 0.65 -14.15
N ALA A 25 8.54 1.10 -12.98
CA ALA A 25 8.02 2.26 -12.28
C ALA A 25 8.19 3.53 -13.12
N VAL A 26 9.34 3.71 -13.77
CA VAL A 26 9.54 4.81 -14.73
C VAL A 26 8.60 4.65 -15.92
N SER A 27 8.46 3.45 -16.50
CA SER A 27 7.56 3.24 -17.64
C SER A 27 6.10 3.54 -17.30
N VAL A 28 5.60 3.04 -16.17
CA VAL A 28 4.23 3.29 -15.68
C VAL A 28 4.07 4.77 -15.31
N SER A 29 5.03 5.37 -14.60
CA SER A 29 4.98 6.79 -14.23
C SER A 29 4.98 7.72 -15.45
N VAL A 30 5.77 7.39 -16.47
CA VAL A 30 5.87 8.14 -17.74
C VAL A 30 4.64 7.93 -18.62
N LEU A 31 3.99 6.77 -18.56
CA LEU A 31 2.69 6.56 -19.22
C LEU A 31 1.55 7.28 -18.47
N ASN A 32 1.72 7.52 -17.15
CA ASN A 32 0.72 8.11 -16.25
C ASN A 32 1.01 9.56 -15.85
N VAL A 33 1.69 10.37 -16.67
CA VAL A 33 1.96 11.81 -16.37
C VAL A 33 0.69 12.67 -16.23
N SER A 34 -0.49 12.07 -16.40
CA SER A 34 -1.78 12.74 -16.36
C SER A 34 -2.86 11.92 -15.62
N LEU A 35 -2.52 11.35 -14.46
CA LEU A 35 -3.51 10.74 -13.55
C LEU A 35 -4.75 11.66 -13.39
N PRO A 36 -5.98 11.14 -13.44
CA PRO A 36 -7.16 11.89 -13.04
C PRO A 36 -7.19 12.09 -11.51
N SER A 37 -8.08 12.92 -11.00
CA SER A 37 -8.44 12.86 -9.58
C SER A 37 -9.09 11.50 -9.28
N PRO A 38 -9.03 10.96 -8.05
CA PRO A 38 -9.72 9.73 -7.72
C PRO A 38 -11.22 9.82 -8.01
N THR A 39 -11.71 8.95 -8.90
CA THR A 39 -13.14 8.77 -9.23
C THR A 39 -13.46 7.30 -9.28
N ALA A 40 -14.62 6.86 -8.79
CA ALA A 40 -14.99 5.44 -8.89
C ALA A 40 -15.19 5.06 -10.37
N PRO A 41 -14.42 4.13 -10.95
CA PRO A 41 -14.84 3.53 -12.22
C PRO A 41 -16.00 2.60 -11.90
N SER A 42 -17.06 2.56 -12.71
CA SER A 42 -18.03 1.46 -12.62
C SER A 42 -17.30 0.16 -12.98
N PRO A 43 -16.89 -0.68 -12.01
CA PRO A 43 -16.06 -1.81 -12.33
C PRO A 43 -16.96 -2.84 -13.02
N ALA A 44 -16.71 -3.07 -14.31
CA ALA A 44 -17.32 -4.19 -15.03
C ALA A 44 -16.53 -5.47 -14.72
N LEU A 45 -16.51 -5.86 -13.45
CA LEU A 45 -15.94 -7.13 -13.00
C LEU A 45 -16.95 -8.25 -13.28
N ARG A 46 -16.43 -9.37 -13.79
CA ARG A 46 -17.25 -10.57 -14.02
C ARG A 46 -16.61 -11.78 -13.36
N LEU A 47 -17.42 -12.51 -12.61
CA LEU A 47 -17.04 -13.75 -11.95
C LEU A 47 -18.02 -14.84 -12.37
N ASN A 48 -17.50 -15.95 -12.90
CA ASN A 48 -18.32 -17.12 -13.29
C ASN A 48 -19.55 -16.80 -14.18
N GLY A 49 -19.44 -15.77 -15.03
CA GLY A 49 -20.52 -15.35 -15.94
C GLY A 49 -21.50 -14.33 -15.35
N TYR A 50 -21.36 -13.97 -14.08
CA TYR A 50 -22.14 -12.94 -13.39
C TYR A 50 -21.35 -11.64 -13.31
N SER A 51 -22.04 -10.51 -13.17
CA SER A 51 -21.42 -9.20 -12.99
C SER A 51 -21.34 -8.88 -11.51
N LEU A 52 -20.20 -8.36 -11.06
CA LEU A 52 -20.04 -7.82 -9.71
C LEU A 52 -20.28 -6.32 -9.82
N VAL A 53 -21.39 -5.84 -9.27
CA VAL A 53 -21.87 -4.47 -9.48
C VAL A 53 -21.80 -3.73 -8.15
N PRO A 54 -21.06 -2.61 -8.05
CA PRO A 54 -21.03 -1.84 -6.82
C PRO A 54 -22.40 -1.23 -6.54
N THR A 55 -22.83 -1.31 -5.30
CA THR A 55 -24.12 -0.78 -4.82
C THR A 55 -23.96 0.33 -3.78
N SER A 56 -22.73 0.65 -3.41
CA SER A 56 -22.38 1.77 -2.52
C SER A 56 -21.31 2.68 -3.15
N THR A 57 -21.21 3.90 -2.63
CA THR A 57 -20.07 4.79 -2.90
C THR A 57 -18.80 4.16 -2.34
N GLU A 58 -17.73 4.12 -3.13
CA GLU A 58 -16.41 3.67 -2.65
C GLU A 58 -15.92 4.66 -1.56
N GLU A 59 -15.56 4.14 -0.39
CA GLU A 59 -14.83 4.88 0.63
C GLU A 59 -13.33 4.61 0.45
N VAL A 60 -12.59 5.63 0.02
CA VAL A 60 -11.14 5.59 -0.13
C VAL A 60 -10.49 5.68 1.24
N THR A 61 -9.62 4.72 1.55
CA THR A 61 -9.01 4.54 2.89
C THR A 61 -7.49 4.50 2.86
N SER A 62 -6.89 4.37 1.68
CA SER A 62 -5.44 4.41 1.51
C SER A 62 -5.12 4.63 0.02
N PHE A 63 -3.91 5.07 -0.30
CA PHE A 63 -3.42 5.07 -1.67
C PHE A 63 -1.90 4.89 -1.78
N TYR A 64 -1.47 4.49 -2.97
CA TYR A 64 -0.08 4.49 -3.39
C TYR A 64 0.16 5.61 -4.40
N GLY A 65 1.22 6.38 -4.18
CA GLY A 65 1.65 7.42 -5.08
C GLY A 65 2.09 6.89 -6.44
N GLN A 66 2.29 7.81 -7.38
CA GLN A 66 2.76 7.51 -8.73
C GLN A 66 4.14 6.86 -8.75
N TRP A 67 5.02 7.25 -7.83
CA TRP A 67 6.32 6.62 -7.67
C TRP A 67 6.28 5.66 -6.48
N THR A 68 5.96 4.40 -6.77
CA THR A 68 5.94 3.35 -5.76
C THR A 68 6.60 2.08 -6.29
N TYR A 69 7.47 1.46 -5.50
CA TYR A 69 8.06 0.18 -5.84
C TYR A 69 7.08 -0.96 -5.55
N LEU A 70 7.27 -2.09 -6.23
CA LEU A 70 6.48 -3.27 -5.91
C LEU A 70 6.83 -3.73 -4.49
N PRO A 71 5.87 -4.23 -3.71
CA PRO A 71 4.54 -4.67 -4.14
C PRO A 71 3.41 -3.63 -3.97
N GLY A 72 3.69 -2.42 -3.47
CA GLY A 72 2.71 -1.33 -3.31
C GLY A 72 2.28 -0.65 -4.61
N ALA A 73 2.04 -1.41 -5.69
CA ALA A 73 1.99 -0.97 -7.09
C ALA A 73 1.61 0.52 -7.37
N PRO A 74 2.31 1.21 -8.30
CA PRO A 74 2.12 2.63 -8.60
C PRO A 74 0.67 3.07 -8.83
N SER A 75 0.29 4.21 -8.24
CA SER A 75 -1.00 4.88 -8.48
C SER A 75 -2.22 4.02 -8.15
N LEU A 76 -2.14 3.14 -7.14
CA LEU A 76 -3.30 2.38 -6.68
C LEU A 76 -4.10 3.16 -5.63
N ILE A 77 -5.40 3.32 -5.86
CA ILE A 77 -6.36 3.76 -4.84
C ILE A 77 -6.89 2.52 -4.13
N GLN A 78 -6.93 2.57 -2.80
CA GLN A 78 -7.41 1.50 -1.95
C GLN A 78 -8.65 2.00 -1.18
N GLY A 79 -9.66 1.15 -1.09
CA GLY A 79 -10.94 1.53 -0.49
C GLY A 79 -11.77 0.34 -0.07
N ARG A 80 -13.00 0.62 0.32
CA ARG A 80 -14.02 -0.38 0.67
C ARG A 80 -15.33 -0.07 -0.05
N GLN A 81 -16.02 -1.11 -0.48
CA GLN A 81 -17.26 -0.99 -1.24
C GLN A 81 -18.09 -2.27 -1.13
N HIS A 82 -19.41 -2.08 -1.12
CA HIS A 82 -20.44 -3.13 -1.18
C HIS A 82 -20.83 -3.47 -2.63
N PHE A 83 -21.05 -4.75 -2.92
CA PHE A 83 -21.31 -5.28 -4.26
C PHE A 83 -22.46 -6.29 -4.31
N ASP A 84 -23.24 -6.23 -5.40
CA ASP A 84 -24.19 -7.28 -5.79
C ASP A 84 -23.56 -8.24 -6.81
N VAL A 85 -23.93 -9.51 -6.72
CA VAL A 85 -23.73 -10.52 -7.78
C VAL A 85 -24.96 -10.54 -8.68
N VAL A 86 -24.83 -10.05 -9.91
CA VAL A 86 -25.96 -9.84 -10.82
C VAL A 86 -25.88 -10.75 -12.04
N ASP A 87 -26.97 -11.47 -12.35
CA ASP A 87 -27.10 -12.19 -13.62
C ASP A 87 -27.23 -11.18 -14.77
N PRO A 88 -26.27 -11.09 -15.69
CA PRO A 88 -26.31 -10.12 -16.79
C PRO A 88 -27.44 -10.39 -17.79
N ARG A 89 -28.08 -11.56 -17.78
CA ARG A 89 -29.20 -11.89 -18.69
C ARG A 89 -30.53 -11.38 -18.19
N THR A 90 -30.73 -11.44 -16.88
CA THR A 90 -32.02 -11.11 -16.23
C THR A 90 -31.97 -9.77 -15.50
N GLY A 91 -30.78 -9.30 -15.12
CA GLY A 91 -30.58 -8.12 -14.29
C GLY A 91 -30.85 -8.36 -12.80
N THR A 92 -31.11 -9.61 -12.40
CA THR A 92 -31.45 -9.96 -11.02
C THR A 92 -30.21 -10.20 -10.17
N ALA A 93 -30.17 -9.62 -8.97
CA ALA A 93 -29.16 -9.91 -7.96
C ALA A 93 -29.39 -11.29 -7.32
N THR A 94 -28.31 -12.07 -7.15
CA THR A 94 -28.33 -13.42 -6.55
C THR A 94 -27.67 -13.49 -5.18
N GLY A 95 -27.15 -12.36 -4.70
CA GLY A 95 -26.54 -12.15 -3.39
C GLY A 95 -25.62 -10.92 -3.41
N ASP A 96 -25.05 -10.59 -2.25
CA ASP A 96 -24.23 -9.40 -2.04
C ASP A 96 -23.03 -9.69 -1.11
N PHE A 97 -22.05 -8.81 -1.11
CA PHE A 97 -20.83 -8.92 -0.29
C PHE A 97 -20.11 -7.57 -0.12
N ASP A 98 -19.34 -7.42 0.95
CA ASP A 98 -18.38 -6.33 1.08
C ASP A 98 -16.99 -6.76 0.61
N ALA A 99 -16.26 -5.82 0.01
CA ALA A 99 -14.89 -6.03 -0.37
C ALA A 99 -14.01 -4.80 -0.11
N LEU A 100 -12.74 -5.09 0.15
CA LEU A 100 -11.67 -4.12 -0.06
C LEU A 100 -11.38 -4.04 -1.56
N VAL A 101 -11.27 -2.82 -2.05
CA VAL A 101 -11.04 -2.50 -3.47
C VAL A 101 -9.64 -1.95 -3.62
N SER A 102 -8.92 -2.42 -4.63
CA SER A 102 -7.69 -1.80 -5.11
C SER A 102 -7.82 -1.52 -6.59
N ARG A 103 -7.63 -0.27 -7.00
CA ARG A 103 -7.86 0.16 -8.38
C ARG A 103 -6.75 1.05 -8.90
N GLY A 104 -6.43 0.87 -10.18
CA GLY A 104 -5.49 1.72 -10.88
C GLY A 104 -6.08 3.11 -11.09
N ASP A 105 -5.40 4.13 -10.59
CA ASP A 105 -5.66 5.50 -11.00
C ASP A 105 -4.99 5.75 -12.36
N GLY A 106 -5.76 6.15 -13.36
CA GLY A 106 -5.26 6.36 -14.73
C GLY A 106 -5.01 5.10 -15.57
N TYR A 107 -5.28 3.89 -15.07
CA TYR A 107 -5.25 2.65 -15.85
C TYR A 107 -6.34 1.67 -15.43
N ASN A 108 -6.80 0.81 -16.35
CA ASN A 108 -7.94 -0.07 -16.09
C ASN A 108 -7.51 -1.31 -15.31
N TYR A 109 -7.35 -1.16 -14.01
CA TYR A 109 -7.13 -2.24 -13.07
C TYR A 109 -8.13 -2.16 -11.93
N THR A 110 -8.67 -3.30 -11.53
CA THR A 110 -9.48 -3.43 -10.31
C THR A 110 -9.23 -4.79 -9.71
N ALA A 111 -9.00 -4.83 -8.40
CA ALA A 111 -8.97 -6.02 -7.58
C ALA A 111 -9.90 -5.85 -6.39
N LEU A 112 -10.57 -6.93 -6.03
CA LEU A 112 -11.43 -7.07 -4.86
C LEU A 112 -10.83 -8.12 -3.94
N LEU A 113 -10.78 -7.84 -2.65
CA LEU A 113 -10.67 -8.83 -1.59
C LEU A 113 -11.99 -8.88 -0.85
N VAL A 114 -12.68 -10.02 -0.91
CA VAL A 114 -13.98 -10.20 -0.24
C VAL A 114 -13.76 -10.28 1.27
N THR A 115 -14.40 -9.38 2.02
CA THR A 115 -14.25 -9.26 3.48
C THR A 115 -15.49 -9.70 4.25
N SER A 116 -16.66 -9.66 3.62
CA SER A 116 -17.90 -10.24 4.17
C SER A 116 -18.63 -10.98 3.05
N ALA A 117 -19.38 -12.01 3.39
CA ALA A 117 -20.24 -12.71 2.44
C ALA A 117 -21.42 -13.28 3.21
N ASP A 118 -22.58 -12.68 3.03
CA ASP A 118 -23.77 -13.05 3.78
C ASP A 118 -24.64 -14.08 3.03
N GLY A 119 -25.43 -14.83 3.79
CA GLY A 119 -26.43 -15.75 3.27
C GLY A 119 -25.93 -17.18 3.00
N THR A 120 -26.80 -17.98 2.39
CA THR A 120 -26.58 -19.43 2.20
C THR A 120 -26.04 -19.81 0.83
N ASN A 121 -25.92 -18.84 -0.10
CA ASN A 121 -25.47 -19.06 -1.48
C ASN A 121 -24.01 -18.63 -1.70
N VAL A 122 -23.15 -18.94 -0.73
CA VAL A 122 -21.71 -18.64 -0.78
C VAL A 122 -20.97 -19.82 -1.43
N GLY A 123 -20.08 -19.54 -2.38
CA GLY A 123 -19.29 -20.56 -3.05
C GLY A 123 -18.61 -20.09 -4.33
N THR A 124 -17.97 -21.03 -5.03
CA THR A 124 -17.14 -20.74 -6.20
C THR A 124 -17.86 -20.97 -7.54
N GLY A 125 -19.15 -21.27 -7.50
CA GLY A 125 -20.00 -21.54 -8.65
C GLY A 125 -20.54 -20.29 -9.34
N ALA A 126 -21.33 -20.49 -10.39
CA ALA A 126 -22.00 -19.40 -11.10
C ALA A 126 -23.18 -18.87 -10.28
N GLY A 127 -23.26 -17.55 -10.09
CA GLY A 127 -24.33 -16.88 -9.33
C GLY A 127 -24.22 -17.00 -7.82
N GLN A 128 -23.14 -17.62 -7.33
CA GLN A 128 -22.84 -17.68 -5.91
C GLN A 128 -22.08 -16.44 -5.47
N VAL A 129 -22.28 -16.03 -4.23
CA VAL A 129 -21.48 -15.01 -3.56
C VAL A 129 -20.09 -15.59 -3.33
N PRO A 130 -19.00 -14.90 -3.72
CA PRO A 130 -17.65 -15.38 -3.48
C PRO A 130 -17.38 -15.51 -1.96
N PRO A 131 -16.69 -16.56 -1.49
CA PRO A 131 -16.32 -16.69 -0.08
C PRO A 131 -15.42 -15.57 0.42
N VAL A 132 -15.48 -15.27 1.74
CA VAL A 132 -14.51 -14.38 2.41
C VAL A 132 -13.07 -14.84 2.13
N GLY A 133 -12.18 -13.89 1.87
CA GLY A 133 -10.80 -14.13 1.47
C GLY A 133 -10.60 -14.31 -0.04
N SER A 134 -11.68 -14.33 -0.84
CA SER A 134 -11.56 -14.40 -2.29
C SER A 134 -10.89 -13.15 -2.86
N LEU A 135 -9.91 -13.35 -3.74
CA LEU A 135 -9.29 -12.30 -4.54
C LEU A 135 -9.79 -12.35 -5.97
N ILE A 136 -10.32 -11.25 -6.48
CA ILE A 136 -10.90 -11.18 -7.82
C ILE A 136 -10.35 -9.94 -8.51
N ALA A 137 -9.72 -10.09 -9.67
CA ALA A 137 -9.11 -8.97 -10.36
C ALA A 137 -9.32 -8.98 -11.87
N THR A 138 -9.26 -7.79 -12.45
CA THR A 138 -9.17 -7.59 -13.90
C THR A 138 -8.21 -6.47 -14.23
N PHE A 139 -7.54 -6.60 -15.37
CA PHE A 139 -6.70 -5.57 -15.96
C PHE A 139 -6.98 -5.49 -17.45
N LYS A 140 -7.09 -4.28 -18.02
CA LYS A 140 -7.36 -4.07 -19.44
C LYS A 140 -6.48 -2.98 -20.05
N LEU A 141 -5.95 -3.26 -21.24
CA LEU A 141 -5.31 -2.31 -22.14
C LEU A 141 -6.09 -2.30 -23.46
N GLY A 142 -6.99 -1.32 -23.61
CA GLY A 142 -7.93 -1.30 -24.72
C GLY A 142 -8.85 -2.52 -24.70
N LEU A 143 -8.87 -3.29 -25.78
CA LEU A 143 -9.73 -4.48 -25.92
C LEU A 143 -9.10 -5.79 -25.43
N ILE A 144 -7.84 -5.75 -25.00
CA ILE A 144 -7.10 -6.92 -24.51
C ILE A 144 -6.86 -6.73 -23.01
N GLY A 145 -6.87 -7.82 -22.26
CA GLY A 145 -6.62 -7.77 -20.83
C GLY A 145 -6.49 -9.14 -20.22
N TRP A 146 -6.67 -9.22 -18.92
CA TRP A 146 -6.80 -10.47 -18.20
C TRP A 146 -7.78 -10.34 -17.04
N SER A 147 -8.29 -11.48 -16.60
CA SER A 147 -9.05 -11.61 -15.35
C SER A 147 -8.48 -12.75 -14.54
N TYR A 148 -8.40 -12.57 -13.23
CA TYR A 148 -7.95 -13.55 -12.27
C TYR A 148 -8.99 -13.66 -11.15
N SER A 149 -9.20 -14.87 -10.65
CA SER A 149 -9.94 -15.11 -9.42
C SER A 149 -9.29 -16.22 -8.65
N ASP A 150 -9.27 -16.08 -7.34
CA ASP A 150 -8.81 -17.08 -6.41
C ASP A 150 -9.76 -17.10 -5.23
N MET A 151 -10.45 -18.22 -5.04
CA MET A 151 -11.56 -18.34 -4.10
C MET A 151 -11.32 -19.50 -3.16
N PRO A 152 -11.22 -19.26 -1.84
CA PRO A 152 -10.93 -20.32 -0.89
C PRO A 152 -12.08 -21.31 -0.76
N THR A 153 -11.73 -22.59 -0.57
CA THR A 153 -12.68 -23.66 -0.22
C THR A 153 -12.08 -24.58 0.84
N PRO A 154 -12.88 -25.38 1.56
CA PRO A 154 -12.36 -26.36 2.52
C PRO A 154 -11.39 -27.39 1.92
N SER A 155 -11.45 -27.62 0.60
CA SER A 155 -10.60 -28.58 -0.12
C SER A 155 -9.40 -27.93 -0.84
N GLY A 156 -9.20 -26.62 -0.68
CA GLY A 156 -8.19 -25.83 -1.38
C GLY A 156 -8.81 -24.86 -2.40
N ASP A 157 -8.02 -23.89 -2.84
CA ASP A 157 -8.57 -22.74 -3.58
C ASP A 157 -8.93 -23.05 -5.04
N VAL A 158 -9.98 -22.39 -5.53
CA VAL A 158 -10.43 -22.48 -6.92
C VAL A 158 -9.86 -21.31 -7.72
N ILE A 159 -8.76 -21.58 -8.41
CA ILE A 159 -8.04 -20.58 -9.20
C ILE A 159 -8.56 -20.53 -10.64
N SER A 160 -8.78 -19.31 -11.15
CA SER A 160 -9.11 -19.04 -12.54
C SER A 160 -8.26 -17.90 -13.08
N PHE A 161 -7.55 -18.14 -14.19
CA PHE A 161 -6.89 -17.09 -14.95
C PHE A 161 -7.34 -17.13 -16.40
N LYS A 162 -7.68 -15.97 -16.95
CA LYS A 162 -8.16 -15.83 -18.33
C LYS A 162 -7.51 -14.62 -18.99
N VAL A 163 -7.06 -14.79 -20.22
CA VAL A 163 -6.73 -13.67 -21.12
C VAL A 163 -8.03 -13.21 -21.77
N LEU A 164 -8.31 -11.91 -21.68
CA LEU A 164 -9.48 -11.27 -22.27
C LEU A 164 -9.10 -10.74 -23.65
N THR A 165 -9.87 -11.10 -24.67
CA THR A 165 -9.69 -10.64 -26.05
C THR A 165 -11.03 -10.20 -26.63
N PRO A 166 -11.04 -9.45 -27.76
CA PRO A 166 -12.28 -9.13 -28.47
C PRO A 166 -13.12 -10.36 -28.87
N LEU A 167 -12.46 -11.51 -29.06
CA LEU A 167 -13.10 -12.75 -29.52
C LEU A 167 -13.63 -13.61 -28.36
N GLY A 168 -13.37 -13.21 -27.12
CA GLY A 168 -13.74 -13.95 -25.92
C GLY A 168 -12.60 -14.11 -24.93
N ALA A 169 -12.88 -14.83 -23.85
CA ALA A 169 -11.92 -15.12 -22.79
C ALA A 169 -11.25 -16.48 -23.01
N ILE A 170 -9.92 -16.52 -23.00
CA ILE A 170 -9.11 -17.72 -23.14
C ILE A 170 -8.61 -18.12 -21.76
N ARG A 171 -9.02 -19.29 -21.26
CA ARG A 171 -8.54 -19.80 -19.97
C ARG A 171 -7.10 -20.29 -20.11
N ILE A 172 -6.25 -19.83 -19.21
CA ILE A 172 -4.85 -20.28 -19.11
C ILE A 172 -4.70 -20.99 -17.76
N PRO A 173 -4.23 -22.24 -17.73
CA PRO A 173 -3.96 -22.95 -16.48
C PRO A 173 -2.96 -22.18 -15.62
N MET A 174 -3.27 -22.04 -14.33
CA MET A 174 -2.43 -21.35 -13.34
C MET A 174 -2.66 -21.99 -11.98
N THR A 175 -1.59 -22.08 -11.19
CA THR A 175 -1.61 -22.71 -9.85
C THR A 175 -1.26 -21.73 -8.75
N PHE A 176 -0.92 -20.49 -9.08
CA PHE A 176 -0.65 -19.46 -8.08
C PHE A 176 -1.94 -19.09 -7.36
N SER A 177 -1.94 -19.30 -6.04
CA SER A 177 -2.98 -18.83 -5.12
C SER A 177 -2.48 -17.55 -4.44
N ALA A 178 -3.17 -16.45 -4.72
CA ALA A 178 -2.98 -15.18 -4.07
C ALA A 178 -3.80 -15.08 -2.76
N ALA A 179 -4.89 -15.84 -2.65
CA ALA A 179 -5.79 -15.87 -1.49
C ALA A 179 -5.24 -16.75 -0.35
N ARG A 180 -4.19 -17.53 -0.62
CA ARG A 180 -3.52 -18.36 0.37
C ARG A 180 -3.13 -17.56 1.60
N GLY A 181 -3.54 -18.05 2.76
CA GLY A 181 -3.18 -17.43 4.02
C GLY A 181 -4.10 -16.32 4.48
N ILE A 182 -5.11 -15.92 3.68
CA ILE A 182 -6.05 -14.86 4.08
C ILE A 182 -7.20 -15.45 4.89
N ALA A 183 -7.88 -16.47 4.36
CA ALA A 183 -9.03 -17.08 5.05
C ALA A 183 -8.63 -18.26 5.95
N ASP A 184 -7.54 -18.97 5.61
CA ASP A 184 -7.07 -20.15 6.35
C ASP A 184 -5.95 -19.83 7.35
N HIS A 185 -5.53 -18.57 7.37
CA HIS A 185 -4.46 -18.01 8.17
C HIS A 185 -3.12 -18.77 8.14
N THR A 186 -2.83 -19.45 7.02
CA THR A 186 -1.60 -20.23 6.88
C THR A 186 -0.35 -19.38 6.61
N VAL A 187 -0.50 -18.08 6.32
CA VAL A 187 0.60 -17.18 5.93
C VAL A 187 0.68 -15.92 6.79
N ASP A 188 -0.43 -15.34 7.22
CA ASP A 188 -0.48 -14.17 8.10
C ASP A 188 -0.09 -14.48 9.56
N ASN A 189 -0.45 -15.66 10.09
CA ASN A 189 -0.20 -16.09 11.46
C ASN A 189 1.16 -16.75 11.71
N ARG A 190 1.99 -16.84 10.69
CA ARG A 190 3.30 -17.47 10.84
C ARG A 190 4.21 -16.63 11.73
N PRO A 191 4.95 -17.24 12.67
CA PRO A 191 5.92 -16.50 13.46
C PRO A 191 7.10 -16.00 12.63
N VAL A 192 7.39 -14.70 12.71
CA VAL A 192 8.66 -14.13 12.26
C VAL A 192 9.75 -14.55 13.24
N ARG A 193 10.63 -15.44 12.80
CA ARG A 193 11.74 -15.94 13.63
C ARG A 193 12.89 -14.94 13.64
N LEU A 194 13.31 -14.52 14.82
CA LEU A 194 14.48 -13.67 15.02
C LEU A 194 15.74 -14.54 15.18
N THR A 195 16.91 -14.03 14.79
CA THR A 195 18.16 -14.81 14.89
C THR A 195 18.61 -15.06 16.33
N SER A 196 18.03 -14.36 17.31
CA SER A 196 18.23 -14.59 18.74
C SER A 196 17.48 -15.82 19.28
N GLY A 197 16.64 -16.47 18.45
CA GLY A 197 15.77 -17.57 18.86
C GLY A 197 14.37 -17.13 19.30
N TYR A 198 14.16 -15.83 19.50
CA TYR A 198 12.85 -15.25 19.78
C TYR A 198 11.98 -15.23 18.52
N SER A 199 10.68 -15.02 18.68
CA SER A 199 9.76 -14.86 17.54
C SER A 199 8.71 -13.80 17.79
N ILE A 200 8.22 -13.21 16.69
CA ILE A 200 7.09 -12.27 16.67
C ILE A 200 5.94 -12.99 15.95
N ALA A 201 4.77 -13.08 16.57
CA ALA A 201 3.58 -13.68 15.95
C ALA A 201 2.32 -12.93 16.39
N PRO A 202 1.21 -13.03 15.66
CA PRO A 202 -0.08 -12.55 16.13
C PRO A 202 -0.42 -13.07 17.54
N ALA A 203 -0.90 -12.19 18.41
CA ALA A 203 -1.35 -12.55 19.75
C ALA A 203 -2.66 -13.35 19.71
N ASP A 204 -3.52 -13.05 18.74
CA ASP A 204 -4.72 -13.80 18.40
C ASP A 204 -4.65 -14.16 16.90
N PRO A 205 -4.62 -15.45 16.54
CA PRO A 205 -4.64 -15.92 15.15
C PRO A 205 -5.81 -15.40 14.29
N SER A 206 -6.90 -14.93 14.90
CA SER A 206 -8.08 -14.37 14.23
C SER A 206 -8.26 -12.89 14.51
N GLY A 207 -7.32 -12.27 15.22
CA GLY A 207 -7.43 -10.90 15.72
C GLY A 207 -7.03 -9.82 14.71
N GLU A 208 -6.62 -10.20 13.49
CA GLU A 208 -6.26 -9.22 12.48
C GLU A 208 -7.46 -8.47 11.93
N THR A 209 -7.25 -7.18 11.69
CA THR A 209 -8.18 -6.36 10.90
C THR A 209 -7.49 -6.05 9.58
N ILE A 210 -7.95 -6.67 8.50
CA ILE A 210 -7.50 -6.35 7.14
C ILE A 210 -8.14 -5.02 6.72
N THR A 211 -7.31 -4.04 6.39
CA THR A 211 -7.76 -2.68 6.08
C THR A 211 -7.55 -2.30 4.63
N ALA A 212 -6.64 -2.96 3.91
CA ALA A 212 -6.40 -2.70 2.51
C ALA A 212 -5.83 -3.90 1.76
N THR A 213 -6.04 -3.92 0.44
CA THR A 213 -5.37 -4.82 -0.49
C THR A 213 -4.66 -4.01 -1.57
N SER A 214 -3.60 -4.55 -2.16
CA SER A 214 -2.85 -3.96 -3.26
C SER A 214 -2.19 -5.04 -4.10
N GLY A 215 -1.50 -4.63 -5.16
CA GLY A 215 -0.74 -5.49 -6.05
C GLY A 215 -1.26 -5.49 -7.48
N ILE A 216 -0.68 -6.37 -8.30
CA ILE A 216 -1.15 -6.65 -9.66
C ILE A 216 -1.26 -8.16 -9.78
N LEU A 217 -2.44 -8.68 -9.49
CA LEU A 217 -2.75 -10.10 -9.64
C LEU A 217 -2.55 -10.58 -11.09
N PRO A 218 -2.36 -11.87 -11.37
CA PRO A 218 -1.86 -12.88 -10.45
C PRO A 218 -0.35 -12.76 -10.19
N PHE A 219 0.32 -11.66 -10.56
CA PHE A 219 1.77 -11.59 -10.43
C PHE A 219 2.21 -11.44 -8.98
N PHE A 220 1.51 -10.60 -8.22
CA PHE A 220 1.73 -10.41 -6.79
C PHE A 220 0.51 -9.78 -6.12
N THR A 221 0.40 -9.99 -4.81
CA THR A 221 -0.58 -9.33 -3.95
C THR A 221 0.11 -8.82 -2.68
N ALA A 222 -0.46 -7.76 -2.12
CA ALA A 222 -0.13 -7.24 -0.80
C ALA A 222 -1.43 -7.09 0.00
N ILE A 223 -1.45 -7.63 1.21
CA ILE A 223 -2.57 -7.54 2.15
C ILE A 223 -2.09 -6.75 3.35
N GLN A 224 -2.82 -5.70 3.71
CA GLN A 224 -2.44 -4.78 4.77
C GLN A 224 -3.48 -4.80 5.87
N GLY A 225 -3.02 -4.65 7.10
CA GLY A 225 -3.91 -4.63 8.26
C GLY A 225 -3.21 -4.18 9.52
N SER A 226 -3.91 -4.37 10.63
CA SER A 226 -3.40 -4.11 11.97
C SER A 226 -3.77 -5.24 12.91
N GLN A 227 -2.90 -5.54 13.86
CA GLN A 227 -3.14 -6.51 14.91
C GLN A 227 -2.18 -6.32 16.10
N VAL A 228 -2.47 -7.04 17.18
CA VAL A 228 -1.55 -7.17 18.32
C VAL A 228 -0.60 -8.34 18.03
N PHE A 229 0.69 -8.11 18.23
CA PHE A 229 1.73 -9.12 18.13
C PHE A 229 2.29 -9.46 19.52
N THR A 230 2.59 -10.73 19.73
CA THR A 230 3.31 -11.26 20.90
C THR A 230 4.75 -11.54 20.51
N ILE A 231 5.68 -11.21 21.41
CA ILE A 231 7.06 -11.68 21.35
C ILE A 231 7.19 -12.88 22.25
N SER A 232 7.64 -14.00 21.70
CA SER A 232 7.94 -15.21 22.47
C SER A 232 9.43 -15.47 22.55
N ASP A 233 9.88 -15.97 23.69
CA ASP A 233 11.24 -16.42 23.90
C ASP A 233 11.54 -17.74 23.13
N PRO A 234 12.79 -18.25 23.15
CA PRO A 234 13.13 -19.49 22.46
C PRO A 234 12.40 -20.75 22.97
N SER A 235 11.83 -20.71 24.17
CA SER A 235 11.00 -21.77 24.75
C SER A 235 9.53 -21.67 24.32
N GLY A 236 9.14 -20.54 23.73
CA GLY A 236 7.78 -20.24 23.29
C GLY A 236 6.98 -19.40 24.30
N ASP A 237 7.59 -19.02 25.43
CA ASP A 237 6.90 -18.26 26.48
C ASP A 237 6.80 -16.78 26.09
N PRO A 238 5.63 -16.13 26.30
CA PRO A 238 5.44 -14.73 25.93
C PRO A 238 6.23 -13.78 26.82
N VAL A 239 6.87 -12.80 26.21
CA VAL A 239 7.73 -11.78 26.84
C VAL A 239 7.08 -10.40 26.88
N GLY A 240 6.17 -10.13 25.93
CA GLY A 240 5.37 -8.92 25.89
C GLY A 240 4.69 -8.74 24.54
N ASN A 241 3.84 -7.71 24.43
CA ASN A 241 3.04 -7.45 23.24
C ASN A 241 3.28 -6.05 22.67
N PHE A 242 2.88 -5.86 21.43
CA PHE A 242 2.81 -4.55 20.80
C PHE A 242 1.72 -4.52 19.73
N GLU A 243 1.12 -3.36 19.47
CA GLU A 243 0.28 -3.19 18.30
C GLU A 243 1.15 -2.83 17.10
N GLY A 244 0.82 -3.40 15.95
CA GLY A 244 1.49 -3.05 14.71
C GLY A 244 0.55 -3.06 13.52
N VAL A 245 0.88 -2.21 12.56
CA VAL A 245 0.38 -2.36 11.18
C VAL A 245 1.31 -3.31 10.44
N PHE A 246 0.74 -4.15 9.59
CA PHE A 246 1.49 -5.13 8.83
C PHE A 246 1.11 -5.10 7.36
N THR A 247 2.02 -5.61 6.53
CA THR A 247 1.70 -6.03 5.17
C THR A 247 2.31 -7.39 4.90
N THR A 248 1.50 -8.34 4.45
CA THR A 248 1.98 -9.60 3.88
C THR A 248 1.96 -9.50 2.36
N THR A 249 2.92 -10.14 1.71
CA THR A 249 2.99 -10.14 0.24
C THR A 249 3.27 -11.54 -0.25
N THR A 250 2.73 -11.88 -1.41
CA THR A 250 3.05 -13.13 -2.12
C THR A 250 3.18 -12.84 -3.61
N ASP A 251 4.06 -13.57 -4.30
CA ASP A 251 4.22 -13.47 -5.74
C ASP A 251 4.20 -14.84 -6.44
N ILE A 252 3.99 -14.79 -7.76
CA ILE A 252 3.91 -15.97 -8.62
C ILE A 252 5.20 -16.80 -8.65
N LEU A 253 6.33 -16.25 -8.21
CA LEU A 253 7.61 -16.96 -8.09
C LEU A 253 7.74 -17.72 -6.77
N GLY A 254 6.75 -17.59 -5.87
CA GLY A 254 6.75 -18.22 -4.56
C GLY A 254 7.57 -17.45 -3.52
N THR A 255 7.91 -16.19 -3.79
CA THR A 255 8.45 -15.29 -2.76
C THR A 255 7.30 -14.72 -1.96
N TYR A 256 7.50 -14.62 -0.65
CA TYR A 256 6.50 -14.07 0.25
C TYR A 256 7.16 -13.28 1.36
N THR A 257 6.50 -12.22 1.83
CA THR A 257 7.08 -11.29 2.80
C THR A 257 6.11 -10.93 3.91
N GLN A 258 6.66 -10.39 5.00
CA GLN A 258 5.88 -9.78 6.07
C GLN A 258 6.64 -8.56 6.58
N ALA A 259 6.03 -7.39 6.41
CA ALA A 259 6.45 -6.13 6.98
C ALA A 259 5.60 -5.84 8.21
N ILE A 260 6.21 -5.34 9.28
CA ILE A 260 5.54 -4.94 10.53
C ILE A 260 6.13 -3.60 10.96
N LEU A 261 5.27 -2.64 11.27
CA LEU A 261 5.61 -1.37 11.91
C LEU A 261 4.93 -1.31 13.26
N VAL A 262 5.72 -1.16 14.32
CA VAL A 262 5.23 -1.02 15.70
C VAL A 262 4.60 0.35 15.87
N THR A 263 3.31 0.38 16.21
CA THR A 263 2.52 1.63 16.37
C THR A 263 2.24 1.94 17.84
N SER A 264 2.15 0.93 18.70
CA SER A 264 2.06 1.10 20.15
C SER A 264 2.68 -0.10 20.87
N ASN A 265 3.03 0.05 22.14
CA ASN A 265 3.44 -1.06 22.99
C ASN A 265 2.90 -0.86 24.41
N ASP A 266 2.66 -1.98 25.09
CA ASP A 266 2.03 -2.03 26.43
C ASP A 266 3.06 -2.22 27.56
N GLY A 267 4.34 -2.34 27.20
CA GLY A 267 5.37 -2.88 28.08
C GLY A 267 6.15 -1.85 28.90
N THR A 268 6.63 -2.29 30.06
CA THR A 268 7.69 -1.61 30.84
C THR A 268 9.10 -2.04 30.42
N ASN A 269 9.23 -3.14 29.65
CA ASN A 269 10.49 -3.68 29.13
C ASN A 269 10.64 -3.38 27.62
N VAL A 270 10.66 -2.10 27.28
CA VAL A 270 10.76 -1.62 25.90
C VAL A 270 12.19 -1.23 25.58
N GLY A 271 12.70 -1.70 24.44
CA GLY A 271 14.04 -1.33 23.98
C GLY A 271 14.52 -2.16 22.80
N THR A 272 15.82 -2.06 22.52
CA THR A 272 16.45 -2.69 21.35
C THR A 272 17.19 -3.98 21.68
N ASP A 273 17.27 -4.37 22.95
CA ASP A 273 17.97 -5.56 23.38
C ASP A 273 17.12 -6.81 23.17
N VAL A 274 17.80 -7.96 23.11
CA VAL A 274 17.15 -9.26 22.96
C VAL A 274 16.21 -9.52 24.14
N GLY A 275 14.97 -9.92 23.83
CA GLY A 275 13.93 -10.17 24.84
C GLY A 275 13.25 -8.92 25.38
N GLN A 276 13.41 -7.78 24.70
CA GLN A 276 12.61 -6.59 24.95
C GLN A 276 11.49 -6.44 23.93
N VAL A 277 10.43 -5.75 24.32
CA VAL A 277 9.38 -5.30 23.40
C VAL A 277 9.95 -4.16 22.55
N PRO A 278 9.79 -4.16 21.23
CA PRO A 278 10.35 -3.13 20.38
C PRO A 278 9.70 -1.78 20.66
N PRO A 279 10.47 -0.68 20.59
CA PRO A 279 9.92 0.67 20.70
C PRO A 279 9.01 1.00 19.50
N VAL A 280 8.07 1.92 19.71
CA VAL A 280 7.23 2.49 18.65
C VAL A 280 8.09 3.07 17.54
N GLY A 281 7.72 2.80 16.29
CA GLY A 281 8.52 3.14 15.11
C GLY A 281 9.51 2.05 14.68
N SER A 282 9.61 0.95 15.43
CA SER A 282 10.40 -0.21 14.99
C SER A 282 9.77 -0.84 13.75
N VAL A 283 10.62 -1.20 12.79
CA VAL A 283 10.22 -1.91 11.57
C VAL A 283 10.90 -3.27 11.52
N TYR A 284 10.10 -4.30 11.27
CA TYR A 284 10.57 -5.62 10.88
C TYR A 284 10.12 -5.89 9.45
N ASN A 285 11.00 -6.45 8.65
CA ASN A 285 10.60 -6.98 7.35
C ASN A 285 11.34 -8.29 7.09
N VAL A 286 10.58 -9.32 6.73
CA VAL A 286 11.14 -10.63 6.44
C VAL A 286 10.73 -11.08 5.04
N VAL A 287 11.72 -11.48 4.24
CA VAL A 287 11.54 -11.93 2.85
C VAL A 287 11.94 -13.39 2.76
N TYR A 288 10.99 -14.24 2.40
CA TYR A 288 11.17 -15.69 2.33
C TYR A 288 11.33 -16.14 0.89
N SER A 289 12.37 -16.94 0.65
CA SER A 289 12.66 -17.51 -0.67
C SER A 289 12.21 -18.96 -0.70
N GLY A 290 10.90 -19.17 -0.86
CA GLY A 290 10.28 -20.48 -1.05
C GLY A 290 10.20 -21.39 0.19
N ALA A 291 10.83 -21.03 1.33
CA ALA A 291 10.73 -21.78 2.58
C ALA A 291 11.00 -20.92 3.83
N ASP A 292 10.37 -21.27 4.95
CA ASP A 292 10.48 -20.55 6.23
C ASP A 292 11.86 -20.62 6.88
N THR A 293 12.72 -21.53 6.42
CA THR A 293 14.11 -21.68 6.89
C THR A 293 15.11 -20.91 6.03
N ASN A 294 14.65 -20.22 4.99
CA ASN A 294 15.50 -19.48 4.06
C ASN A 294 14.93 -18.08 3.82
N TYR A 295 15.40 -17.10 4.59
CA TYR A 295 14.87 -15.75 4.58
C TYR A 295 15.92 -14.67 4.80
N VAL A 296 15.60 -13.45 4.35
CA VAL A 296 16.28 -12.23 4.76
C VAL A 296 15.42 -11.56 5.82
N LEU A 297 15.98 -11.32 7.01
CA LEU A 297 15.38 -10.52 8.06
C LEU A 297 16.05 -9.15 8.09
N TYR A 298 15.24 -8.12 7.91
CA TYR A 298 15.59 -6.74 8.16
C TYR A 298 14.89 -6.28 9.44
N SER A 299 15.61 -5.50 10.25
CA SER A 299 15.04 -4.80 11.39
C SER A 299 15.65 -3.40 11.54
N SER A 300 14.83 -2.44 11.95
CA SER A 300 15.22 -1.06 12.25
C SER A 300 14.50 -0.64 13.52
N LEU A 301 15.23 -0.44 14.62
CA LEU A 301 14.63 -0.14 15.92
C LEU A 301 15.12 1.24 16.39
N PRO A 302 14.22 2.20 16.66
CA PRO A 302 14.60 3.51 17.17
C PRO A 302 15.19 3.41 18.59
N SER A 303 16.20 4.22 18.88
CA SER A 303 16.82 4.28 20.21
C SER A 303 17.35 5.68 20.52
N PRO A 304 17.35 6.12 21.80
CA PRO A 304 17.90 7.43 22.19
C PRO A 304 19.36 7.65 21.77
N SER A 305 20.15 6.59 21.62
CA SER A 305 21.56 6.65 21.19
C SER A 305 21.75 6.56 19.67
N GLY A 306 20.65 6.47 18.90
CA GLY A 306 20.65 6.24 17.46
C GLY A 306 20.09 4.85 17.11
N ASP A 307 19.46 4.77 15.95
CA ASP A 307 18.68 3.61 15.51
C ASP A 307 19.54 2.37 15.30
N VAL A 308 19.03 1.22 15.72
CA VAL A 308 19.66 -0.10 15.59
C VAL A 308 19.11 -0.76 14.35
N VAL A 309 19.90 -0.76 13.28
CA VAL A 309 19.55 -1.37 11.99
C VAL A 309 20.33 -2.66 11.79
N SER A 310 19.64 -3.74 11.43
CA SER A 310 20.23 -5.05 11.19
C SER A 310 19.65 -5.71 9.95
N VAL A 311 20.52 -6.37 9.17
CA VAL A 311 20.14 -7.19 8.02
C VAL A 311 20.85 -8.53 8.10
N GLN A 312 20.05 -9.59 8.08
CA GLN A 312 20.50 -10.94 8.32
C GLN A 312 19.92 -11.88 7.27
N GLN A 313 20.76 -12.64 6.59
CA GLN A 313 20.34 -13.78 5.79
C GLN A 313 20.39 -15.03 6.67
N VAL A 314 19.25 -15.71 6.76
CA VAL A 314 19.13 -17.01 7.40
C VAL A 314 18.97 -18.06 6.31
N SER A 315 19.75 -19.13 6.44
CA SER A 315 19.68 -20.34 5.63
C SER A 315 19.85 -21.55 6.55
N PRO A 316 19.52 -22.78 6.10
CA PRO A 316 19.67 -23.97 6.94
C PRO A 316 21.08 -24.08 7.54
N GLY A 317 21.16 -24.04 8.88
CA GLY A 317 22.40 -24.14 9.65
C GLY A 317 23.35 -22.94 9.56
N LYS A 318 22.92 -21.80 8.98
CA LYS A 318 23.80 -20.64 8.77
C LYS A 318 23.06 -19.31 8.88
N VAL A 319 23.62 -18.38 9.64
CA VAL A 319 23.19 -16.97 9.67
C VAL A 319 24.35 -16.10 9.19
N GLN A 320 24.07 -15.21 8.24
CA GLN A 320 25.01 -14.19 7.76
C GLN A 320 24.46 -12.81 8.08
N SER A 321 25.17 -12.05 8.91
CA SER A 321 24.80 -10.65 9.21
C SER A 321 25.67 -9.70 8.40
N SER A 322 25.10 -8.56 8.01
CA SER A 322 25.90 -7.46 7.46
C SER A 322 26.24 -6.46 8.57
N PRO A 323 27.49 -6.01 8.69
CA PRO A 323 27.85 -4.88 9.55
C PRO A 323 27.49 -3.53 8.92
N ARG A 324 27.01 -3.50 7.68
CA ARG A 324 26.59 -2.27 7.01
C ARG A 324 25.19 -1.90 7.46
N THR A 325 25.06 -0.69 7.99
CA THR A 325 23.77 -0.03 8.14
C THR A 325 23.25 0.29 6.74
N PHE A 326 22.12 -0.28 6.38
CA PHE A 326 21.45 0.02 5.12
C PHE A 326 20.46 1.18 5.32
N LEU A 327 19.40 1.24 4.51
CA LEU A 327 18.24 2.07 4.76
C LEU A 327 17.82 1.99 6.23
N ASP A 328 17.68 3.13 6.88
CA ASP A 328 17.14 3.26 8.23
C ASP A 328 15.64 3.55 8.09
N ALA A 329 14.83 2.53 8.37
CA ALA A 329 13.38 2.62 8.26
C ALA A 329 12.78 3.34 9.46
N SER A 330 13.34 3.14 10.66
CA SER A 330 12.88 3.79 11.89
C SER A 330 13.18 5.29 11.95
N ALA A 331 14.08 5.78 11.08
CA ALA A 331 14.36 7.19 10.92
C ALA A 331 13.09 8.02 10.74
N ALA A 332 12.89 8.99 11.64
CA ALA A 332 11.71 9.84 11.69
C ALA A 332 11.29 10.38 10.31
N PRO A 333 9.97 10.50 10.05
CA PRO A 333 9.45 11.19 8.87
C PRO A 333 10.05 12.59 8.73
N SER A 334 10.18 13.06 7.49
CA SER A 334 10.70 14.40 7.24
C SER A 334 9.68 15.43 7.73
N THR A 335 10.11 16.40 8.53
CA THR A 335 9.26 17.54 8.93
C THR A 335 9.40 18.76 8.02
N GLN A 336 10.15 18.61 6.92
CA GLN A 336 10.37 19.70 5.98
C GLN A 336 9.09 20.05 5.22
N PRO A 337 8.75 21.34 5.10
CA PRO A 337 7.58 21.76 4.35
C PRO A 337 7.63 21.31 2.89
N LEU A 338 6.52 20.77 2.38
CA LEU A 338 6.37 20.41 0.99
C LEU A 338 6.14 21.68 0.17
N ALA A 339 7.13 22.09 -0.61
CA ALA A 339 6.96 23.21 -1.52
C ALA A 339 6.05 22.79 -2.69
N VAL A 340 5.00 23.56 -2.96
CA VAL A 340 4.07 23.33 -4.07
C VAL A 340 4.07 24.53 -5.05
N PRO A 341 3.40 24.48 -6.22
CA PRO A 341 3.30 25.58 -7.16
C PRO A 341 2.77 26.88 -6.55
N GLY A 342 3.12 28.02 -7.15
CA GLY A 342 2.61 29.34 -6.72
C GLY A 342 3.31 29.92 -5.48
N GLY A 343 4.38 29.28 -5.01
CA GLY A 343 5.11 29.69 -3.80
C GLY A 343 4.47 29.18 -2.51
N TYR A 344 3.39 28.39 -2.61
CA TYR A 344 2.75 27.78 -1.46
C TYR A 344 3.61 26.65 -0.86
N ARG A 345 3.37 26.39 0.42
CA ARG A 345 4.07 25.38 1.23
C ARG A 345 3.04 24.64 2.05
N PHE A 346 3.09 23.31 2.04
CA PHE A 346 2.36 22.49 2.99
C PHE A 346 3.27 22.18 4.16
N VAL A 347 2.83 22.51 5.36
CA VAL A 347 3.58 22.35 6.61
C VAL A 347 2.82 21.36 7.47
N LEU A 348 3.50 20.34 7.98
CA LEU A 348 2.88 19.36 8.86
C LEU A 348 2.30 20.02 10.11
N ALA A 349 1.05 19.70 10.41
CA ALA A 349 0.32 20.14 11.59
C ALA A 349 0.05 18.99 12.58
N SER A 350 0.22 17.72 12.16
CA SER A 350 0.07 16.54 13.02
C SER A 350 1.15 15.48 12.78
N PRO A 351 1.42 14.59 13.76
CA PRO A 351 2.23 13.40 13.53
C PRO A 351 1.53 12.43 12.57
N LEU A 352 2.31 11.56 11.91
CA LEU A 352 1.78 10.47 11.08
C LEU A 352 0.99 9.49 11.96
N GLN A 353 -0.24 9.18 11.55
CA GLN A 353 -1.02 8.04 12.04
C GLN A 353 -0.88 6.88 11.04
N PRO A 354 0.01 5.90 11.28
CA PRO A 354 0.30 4.87 10.29
C PRO A 354 -0.88 3.92 10.12
N THR A 355 -1.20 3.59 8.88
CA THR A 355 -2.21 2.58 8.51
C THR A 355 -1.65 1.46 7.67
N GLY A 356 -0.42 1.61 7.16
CA GLY A 356 0.26 0.58 6.37
C GLY A 356 1.77 0.75 6.33
N ILE A 357 2.46 -0.37 6.14
CA ILE A 357 3.91 -0.47 5.95
C ILE A 357 4.20 -1.43 4.80
N ASN A 358 5.03 -1.07 3.84
CA ASN A 358 5.35 -1.95 2.70
C ASN A 358 6.81 -1.76 2.25
N GLY A 359 7.20 -2.44 1.16
CA GLY A 359 8.55 -2.43 0.60
C GLY A 359 9.37 -3.66 0.96
N LEU A 360 10.58 -3.75 0.42
CA LEU A 360 11.52 -4.86 0.61
C LEU A 360 12.87 -4.39 1.18
N PRO A 361 12.95 -3.87 2.42
CA PRO A 361 14.20 -3.47 3.05
C PRO A 361 15.29 -4.56 2.95
N PRO A 362 16.56 -4.18 2.75
CA PRO A 362 17.10 -2.82 2.74
C PRO A 362 16.85 -2.02 1.45
N ARG A 363 16.08 -2.56 0.50
CA ARG A 363 15.86 -1.97 -0.82
C ARG A 363 15.12 -0.63 -0.72
N GLU A 364 13.95 -0.65 -0.09
CA GLU A 364 13.12 0.51 0.24
C GLU A 364 12.20 0.18 1.40
N VAL A 365 11.60 1.23 1.96
CA VAL A 365 10.47 1.17 2.87
C VAL A 365 9.40 2.13 2.40
N GLN A 366 8.14 1.75 2.58
CA GLN A 366 6.96 2.53 2.23
C GLN A 366 6.06 2.65 3.46
N TYR A 367 5.65 3.86 3.81
CA TYR A 367 4.68 4.12 4.88
C TYR A 367 3.40 4.70 4.28
N GLN A 368 2.27 4.25 4.79
CA GLN A 368 0.95 4.83 4.52
C GLN A 368 0.31 5.26 5.84
N GLY A 369 -0.49 6.32 5.81
CA GLY A 369 -1.15 6.83 7.00
C GLY A 369 -1.80 8.19 6.79
N TYR A 370 -2.20 8.82 7.88
CA TYR A 370 -2.91 10.10 7.83
C TYR A 370 -2.12 11.22 8.52
N GLN A 371 -2.16 12.42 7.93
CA GLN A 371 -1.56 13.64 8.47
C GLN A 371 -2.39 14.88 8.15
N GLN A 372 -2.28 15.90 8.99
CA GLN A 372 -2.87 17.22 8.80
C GLN A 372 -1.79 18.20 8.32
N PHE A 373 -2.17 19.12 7.45
CA PHE A 373 -1.28 20.11 6.87
C PHE A 373 -1.86 21.52 6.96
N ASP A 374 -1.04 22.47 7.39
CA ASP A 374 -1.26 23.89 7.18
C ASP A 374 -0.71 24.33 5.82
N ILE A 375 -1.41 25.25 5.17
CA ILE A 375 -0.98 25.86 3.92
C ILE A 375 -0.50 27.28 4.18
N TYR A 376 0.72 27.58 3.74
CA TYR A 376 1.27 28.93 3.75
C TYR A 376 1.50 29.41 2.32
N ASP A 377 1.19 30.68 2.05
CA ASP A 377 1.47 31.32 0.76
C ASP A 377 2.95 31.73 0.62
N ALA A 378 3.27 32.37 -0.52
CA ALA A 378 4.61 32.86 -0.81
C ALA A 378 5.10 33.96 0.14
N ALA A 379 4.19 34.70 0.78
CA ALA A 379 4.49 35.73 1.77
C ALA A 379 4.66 35.14 3.19
N GLY A 380 4.39 33.85 3.37
CA GLY A 380 4.44 33.17 4.66
C GLY A 380 3.16 33.35 5.49
N SER A 381 2.07 33.80 4.88
CA SER A 381 0.76 33.90 5.55
C SER A 381 0.02 32.57 5.45
N ARG A 382 -0.64 32.14 6.53
CA ARG A 382 -1.46 30.93 6.53
C ARG A 382 -2.74 31.16 5.74
N VAL A 383 -3.04 30.25 4.81
CA VAL A 383 -4.16 30.31 3.86
C VAL A 383 -5.31 29.40 4.31
N GLY A 384 -5.00 28.32 5.00
CA GLY A 384 -5.96 27.34 5.52
C GLY A 384 -5.27 26.03 5.90
N SER A 385 -6.04 24.97 6.06
CA SER A 385 -5.54 23.62 6.40
C SER A 385 -6.38 22.52 5.77
N PHE A 386 -5.77 21.35 5.63
CA PHE A 386 -6.41 20.16 5.10
C PHE A 386 -5.87 18.89 5.76
N ASP A 387 -6.69 17.84 5.71
CA ASP A 387 -6.37 16.50 6.13
C ASP A 387 -6.01 15.68 4.89
N ALA A 388 -5.03 14.79 5.02
CA ALA A 388 -4.59 13.96 3.93
C ALA A 388 -4.22 12.55 4.36
N ASP A 389 -4.54 11.61 3.49
CA ASP A 389 -3.86 10.33 3.40
C ASP A 389 -2.51 10.56 2.72
N VAL A 390 -1.46 9.94 3.27
CA VAL A 390 -0.08 10.17 2.89
C VAL A 390 0.62 8.84 2.64
N MET A 391 1.37 8.81 1.55
CA MET A 391 2.31 7.73 1.27
C MET A 391 3.71 8.32 1.21
N THR A 392 4.66 7.70 1.90
CA THR A 392 6.08 8.04 1.79
C THR A 392 6.89 6.82 1.45
N GLN A 393 7.90 6.99 0.61
CA GLN A 393 8.85 5.93 0.25
C GLN A 393 10.28 6.45 0.35
N ARG A 394 11.18 5.62 0.85
CA ARG A 394 12.62 5.87 0.85
C ARG A 394 13.34 4.62 0.38
N ASP A 395 14.31 4.77 -0.53
CA ASP A 395 15.09 3.66 -1.03
C ASP A 395 16.59 3.77 -0.73
N LEU A 396 17.30 2.67 -1.00
CA LEU A 396 18.74 2.52 -0.81
C LEU A 396 19.58 3.49 -1.67
N LEU A 397 19.01 4.01 -2.76
CA LEU A 397 19.65 4.99 -3.65
C LEU A 397 19.44 6.42 -3.14
N GLY A 398 18.71 6.59 -2.04
CA GLY A 398 18.34 7.88 -1.47
C GLY A 398 17.21 8.57 -2.22
N ILE A 399 16.53 7.89 -3.14
CA ILE A 399 15.32 8.41 -3.76
C ILE A 399 14.24 8.43 -2.70
N ARG A 400 13.51 9.55 -2.64
CA ARG A 400 12.40 9.75 -1.73
C ARG A 400 11.17 10.08 -2.54
N SER A 401 10.07 9.41 -2.27
CA SER A 401 8.77 9.82 -2.78
C SER A 401 7.83 10.15 -1.64
N GLU A 402 7.00 11.16 -1.85
CA GLU A 402 5.91 11.54 -0.96
C GLU A 402 4.70 11.81 -1.83
N ALA A 403 3.58 11.20 -1.48
CA ALA A 403 2.31 11.44 -2.12
C ALA A 403 1.28 11.84 -1.06
N LEU A 404 0.47 12.84 -1.38
CA LEU A 404 -0.62 13.32 -0.54
C LEU A 404 -1.94 13.21 -1.31
N LEU A 405 -2.96 12.63 -0.69
CA LEU A 405 -4.34 12.65 -1.14
C LEU A 405 -5.16 13.45 -0.14
N VAL A 406 -5.71 14.59 -0.56
CA VAL A 406 -6.53 15.44 0.31
C VAL A 406 -7.86 14.75 0.59
N THR A 407 -8.12 14.45 1.86
CA THR A 407 -9.33 13.76 2.33
C THR A 407 -10.34 14.71 2.96
N GLY A 408 -9.87 15.82 3.54
CA GLY A 408 -10.72 16.83 4.18
C GLY A 408 -10.14 18.24 4.10
N VAL A 409 -10.98 19.27 4.00
CA VAL A 409 -10.56 20.69 4.14
C VAL A 409 -11.05 21.19 5.48
N THR A 410 -10.12 21.53 6.38
CA THR A 410 -10.42 21.86 7.79
C THR A 410 -10.49 23.36 8.05
N ASP A 411 -9.84 24.18 7.22
CA ASP A 411 -9.93 25.64 7.27
C ASP A 411 -9.62 26.25 5.90
N GLY A 412 -10.20 27.41 5.59
CA GLY A 412 -10.03 28.12 4.31
C GLY A 412 -11.07 27.74 3.25
N THR A 413 -10.94 28.35 2.06
CA THR A 413 -11.86 28.12 0.93
C THR A 413 -11.31 27.04 0.01
N ALA A 414 -12.04 25.93 -0.16
CA ALA A 414 -11.64 24.85 -1.05
C ALA A 414 -11.71 25.25 -2.53
N GLY A 415 -10.64 25.01 -3.30
CA GLY A 415 -10.60 25.32 -4.72
C GLY A 415 -9.21 25.23 -5.36
N THR A 416 -9.13 25.62 -6.64
CA THR A 416 -7.91 25.45 -7.48
C THR A 416 -7.23 26.78 -7.84
N GLY A 417 -7.78 27.88 -7.32
CA GLY A 417 -7.33 29.25 -7.50
C GLY A 417 -6.24 29.65 -6.52
N VAL A 418 -5.82 30.91 -6.63
CA VAL A 418 -4.86 31.53 -5.71
C VAL A 418 -5.59 31.89 -4.41
N GLY A 419 -4.99 31.57 -3.26
CA GLY A 419 -5.57 31.81 -1.94
C GLY A 419 -6.57 30.75 -1.51
N GLU A 420 -6.72 29.68 -2.29
CA GLU A 420 -7.63 28.57 -2.00
C GLU A 420 -6.85 27.36 -1.48
N VAL A 421 -7.51 26.56 -0.66
CA VAL A 421 -7.04 25.27 -0.17
C VAL A 421 -7.37 24.20 -1.21
N PRO A 422 -6.45 23.28 -1.57
CA PRO A 422 -6.76 22.23 -2.52
C PRO A 422 -8.02 21.45 -2.10
N PRO A 423 -8.96 21.23 -3.02
CA PRO A 423 -10.20 20.53 -2.69
C PRO A 423 -9.94 19.06 -2.40
N VAL A 424 -10.87 18.43 -1.69
CA VAL A 424 -10.92 16.97 -1.45
C VAL A 424 -10.78 16.21 -2.77
N GLY A 425 -9.98 15.14 -2.77
CA GLY A 425 -9.59 14.39 -3.96
C GLY A 425 -8.41 14.99 -4.73
N SER A 426 -7.78 16.07 -4.23
CA SER A 426 -6.52 16.55 -4.78
C SER A 426 -5.39 15.57 -4.47
N VAL A 427 -4.59 15.24 -5.48
CA VAL A 427 -3.41 14.37 -5.34
C VAL A 427 -2.15 15.16 -5.66
N PHE A 428 -1.15 15.05 -4.79
CA PHE A 428 0.18 15.61 -4.96
C PHE A 428 1.19 14.47 -4.93
N ASN A 429 2.08 14.39 -5.92
CA ASN A 429 3.18 13.44 -5.93
C ASN A 429 4.49 14.20 -6.04
N VAL A 430 5.42 13.92 -5.14
CA VAL A 430 6.74 14.53 -5.11
C VAL A 430 7.77 13.42 -5.06
N VAL A 431 8.78 13.53 -5.92
CA VAL A 431 9.91 12.61 -5.95
C VAL A 431 11.18 13.43 -5.89
N SER A 432 12.11 13.04 -5.02
CA SER A 432 13.45 13.60 -4.92
C SER A 432 14.48 12.53 -5.25
N PHE A 433 15.38 12.82 -6.17
CA PHE A 433 16.41 11.90 -6.64
C PHE A 433 17.70 12.08 -5.83
N GLY A 434 17.76 11.48 -4.64
CA GLY A 434 18.93 11.55 -3.76
C GLY A 434 19.19 12.97 -3.25
N ARG A 435 20.46 13.29 -3.00
CA ARG A 435 20.90 14.62 -2.54
C ARG A 435 21.18 15.60 -3.69
N SER A 436 20.78 15.25 -4.91
CA SER A 436 21.12 16.02 -6.12
C SER A 436 20.36 17.34 -6.23
N GLY A 437 19.27 17.50 -5.48
CA GLY A 437 18.31 18.60 -5.65
C GLY A 437 17.41 18.46 -6.89
N PHE A 438 17.55 17.37 -7.65
CA PHE A 438 16.63 17.02 -8.74
C PHE A 438 15.45 16.19 -8.23
N GLY A 439 14.35 16.29 -8.95
CA GLY A 439 13.13 15.59 -8.59
C GLY A 439 11.98 15.87 -9.56
N THR A 440 10.79 15.38 -9.22
CA THR A 440 9.55 15.69 -9.93
C THR A 440 8.48 16.17 -8.96
N PHE A 441 7.58 16.99 -9.46
CA PHE A 441 6.37 17.38 -8.77
C PHE A 441 5.19 17.21 -9.74
N GLN A 442 4.19 16.44 -9.32
CA GLN A 442 2.92 16.29 -10.02
C GLN A 442 1.79 16.69 -9.08
N SER A 443 0.76 17.34 -9.62
CA SER A 443 -0.47 17.62 -8.89
C SER A 443 -1.68 17.44 -9.78
N VAL A 444 -2.76 16.94 -9.21
CA VAL A 444 -4.08 16.87 -9.82
C VAL A 444 -5.06 17.40 -8.81
N MET A 445 -5.82 18.44 -9.18
CA MET A 445 -6.83 19.02 -8.29
C MET A 445 -8.19 19.00 -8.97
N PRO A 446 -9.21 18.37 -8.35
CA PRO A 446 -10.54 18.31 -8.92
C PRO A 446 -11.21 19.69 -8.91
N GLY A 447 -11.56 20.21 -10.08
CA GLY A 447 -12.49 21.33 -10.22
C GLY A 447 -13.92 20.83 -10.48
N ARG A 448 -14.91 21.74 -10.52
CA ARG A 448 -16.33 21.40 -10.72
C ARG A 448 -16.62 20.52 -11.96
N PHE A 449 -15.88 20.71 -13.04
CA PHE A 449 -16.11 19.99 -14.32
C PHE A 449 -14.83 19.42 -14.95
N ARG A 450 -13.66 19.75 -14.40
CA ARG A 450 -12.35 19.43 -14.98
C ARG A 450 -11.31 19.32 -13.88
N ASP A 451 -10.34 18.45 -14.09
CA ASP A 451 -9.14 18.42 -13.27
C ASP A 451 -8.14 19.47 -13.72
N VAL A 452 -7.51 20.15 -12.78
CA VAL A 452 -6.33 20.98 -13.01
C VAL A 452 -5.10 20.12 -12.75
N LYS A 453 -4.39 19.75 -13.82
CA LYS A 453 -3.20 18.91 -13.77
C LYS A 453 -1.95 19.77 -13.94
N SER A 454 -0.88 19.46 -13.20
CA SER A 454 0.43 20.08 -13.37
C SER A 454 1.54 19.06 -13.16
N PHE A 455 2.59 19.15 -13.99
CA PHE A 455 3.82 18.40 -13.84
C PHE A 455 5.03 19.33 -14.00
N ARG A 456 6.01 19.18 -13.11
CA ARG A 456 7.21 20.02 -13.05
C ARG A 456 8.44 19.18 -12.76
N LEU A 457 9.55 19.55 -13.37
CA LEU A 457 10.88 19.09 -12.97
C LEU A 457 11.38 19.97 -11.83
N VAL A 458 11.81 19.36 -10.73
CA VAL A 458 12.49 20.03 -9.63
C VAL A 458 13.99 19.97 -9.91
N THR A 459 14.67 21.09 -9.77
CA THR A 459 16.13 21.22 -9.95
C THR A 459 16.71 22.08 -8.82
N PRO A 460 18.03 22.05 -8.59
CA PRO A 460 18.69 22.96 -7.65
C PRO A 460 18.46 24.45 -7.94
N LEU A 461 18.17 24.80 -9.20
CA LEU A 461 17.95 26.18 -9.64
C LEU A 461 16.48 26.62 -9.56
N GLY A 462 15.58 25.71 -9.18
CA GLY A 462 14.15 25.95 -9.10
C GLY A 462 13.31 24.92 -9.87
N LYS A 463 12.01 25.19 -9.94
CA LYS A 463 11.01 24.29 -10.54
C LYS A 463 10.73 24.69 -12.00
N VAL A 464 11.02 23.80 -12.94
CA VAL A 464 10.75 23.99 -14.37
C VAL A 464 9.38 23.39 -14.71
N PRO A 465 8.37 24.18 -15.09
CA PRO A 465 7.08 23.65 -15.50
C PRO A 465 7.22 22.92 -16.84
N LEU A 466 6.77 21.67 -16.89
CA LEU A 466 6.80 20.86 -18.10
C LEU A 466 5.40 20.70 -18.70
N PHE A 467 4.38 20.61 -17.85
CA PHE A 467 3.00 20.46 -18.30
C PHE A 467 1.99 21.11 -17.34
N ARG A 468 0.93 21.64 -17.94
CA ARG A 468 -0.28 22.07 -17.24
C ARG A 468 -1.49 21.86 -18.16
N ALA A 469 -2.53 21.21 -17.68
CA ALA A 469 -3.75 20.99 -18.45
C ALA A 469 -5.00 21.09 -17.60
N ARG A 470 -6.13 21.28 -18.31
CA ARG A 470 -7.47 21.13 -17.77
C ARG A 470 -8.18 20.01 -18.51
N THR A 471 -8.34 18.87 -17.87
CA THR A 471 -8.91 17.68 -18.50
C THR A 471 -10.32 17.48 -18.00
N ALA A 472 -11.29 17.34 -18.89
CA ALA A 472 -12.64 16.93 -18.51
C ALA A 472 -12.59 15.47 -18.03
N ILE A 473 -13.29 15.18 -16.92
CA ILE A 473 -13.57 13.79 -16.54
C ILE A 473 -14.98 13.51 -17.05
N ALA A 474 -15.08 12.62 -18.04
CA ALA A 474 -16.35 12.31 -18.70
C ALA A 474 -17.38 11.73 -17.73
N ASP A 475 -16.92 10.96 -16.73
CA ASP A 475 -17.75 10.26 -15.76
C ASP A 475 -17.11 10.35 -14.36
N ARG A 476 -17.27 11.49 -13.66
CA ARG A 476 -16.86 11.57 -12.26
C ARG A 476 -17.92 10.89 -11.42
N ALA A 477 -17.77 9.58 -11.19
CA ALA A 477 -18.53 8.94 -10.14
C ALA A 477 -17.97 9.37 -8.78
N ASP A 478 -18.88 9.58 -7.83
CA ASP A 478 -18.52 10.01 -6.50
C ASP A 478 -17.74 8.92 -5.76
N VAL A 479 -16.72 9.36 -5.04
CA VAL A 479 -16.01 8.62 -4.00
C VAL A 479 -16.12 9.42 -2.71
N SER A 480 -16.10 8.72 -1.59
CA SER A 480 -15.91 9.32 -0.28
C SER A 480 -14.49 9.04 0.20
N PHE A 481 -14.00 9.83 1.15
CA PHE A 481 -12.67 9.68 1.71
C PHE A 481 -12.81 9.47 3.21
N PHE A 482 -12.17 8.42 3.73
CA PHE A 482 -12.04 8.22 5.15
C PHE A 482 -11.14 9.31 5.74
N ASP A 483 -11.50 9.81 6.91
CA ASP A 483 -10.74 10.84 7.61
C ASP A 483 -10.74 10.57 9.13
N PRO A 484 -9.61 10.11 9.70
CA PRO A 484 -9.53 9.78 11.12
C PRO A 484 -9.52 11.00 12.04
N PHE A 485 -9.41 12.22 11.50
CA PHE A 485 -9.39 13.45 12.30
C PHE A 485 -10.79 14.03 12.55
N THR A 486 -11.81 13.50 11.87
CA THR A 486 -13.19 13.88 12.13
C THR A 486 -13.67 13.23 13.43
N SER A 487 -13.86 14.03 14.48
CA SER A 487 -14.56 13.53 15.67
C SER A 487 -15.99 13.16 15.27
N VAL A 488 -16.36 11.89 15.41
CA VAL A 488 -17.77 11.48 15.42
C VAL A 488 -18.47 12.36 16.46
N SER A 489 -19.30 13.32 16.03
CA SER A 489 -20.22 13.95 16.98
C SER A 489 -21.11 12.82 17.46
N ALA A 490 -20.88 12.36 18.69
CA ALA A 490 -21.80 11.44 19.34
C ALA A 490 -23.20 12.05 19.22
N ALA A 491 -24.07 11.36 18.48
CA ALA A 491 -25.48 11.69 18.47
C ALA A 491 -25.96 11.61 19.92
N VAL A 492 -26.47 12.74 20.42
CA VAL A 492 -27.12 12.87 21.72
C VAL A 492 -28.39 12.03 21.75
#